data_AF-A0A1L8EM30-F1
#
_entry.id   AF-A0A1L8EM30-F1
#
_cell.length_a   1.000
_cell.length_b   1.000
_cell.length_c   1.000
_cell.angle_alpha   90.00
_cell.angle_beta   90.00
_cell.angle_gamma   90.00
#
_symmetry.space_group_name_H-M   'P 1'
#
loop_
_entity.id
_entity.type
_entity.pdbx_description
1 polymer ?
#
loop_
_entity_poly.entity_id
_entity_poly.type
_entity_poly.pdbx_seq_one_letter_code
_entity_poly.pdbx_strand_id
1 'polypeptide(L)'
;MSVLQYFGCCCAAGSEEESTPFARETRSQKAIKTFNKGDKLVMKHVNVPSIDNQFAEIGNLYNDQVEHHETMTHCISDLANISHSSTDLVTCIQRLQEKYYDYDLKVLMEGYNFSLLVKTENEVPEDLNQAQEIIKKLSRASKLLISNQTRLGQMMFTVLQLQNKVDMKSSITEANTVYLDQVRLNENLEENLQKTDKARQLSKEYEEEANKVIRELAKISGAAF
;
A
#
# COMPACT_ATOMS: atom_id res chain seq x y z
N MET A 1 -70.70 -27.87 -18.69
CA MET A 1 -71.24 -26.50 -18.52
C MET A 1 -71.28 -26.20 -17.02
N SER A 2 -70.29 -25.43 -16.55
CA SER A 2 -70.37 -24.26 -15.66
C SER A 2 -71.76 -23.73 -15.25
N VAL A 3 -72.05 -23.11 -14.08
CA VAL A 3 -71.46 -22.83 -12.74
C VAL A 3 -72.63 -22.33 -11.85
N LEU A 4 -72.43 -22.26 -10.52
CA LEU A 4 -72.88 -21.23 -9.52
C LEU A 4 -73.79 -21.82 -8.42
N GLN A 5 -73.67 -21.51 -7.12
CA GLN A 5 -73.08 -20.34 -6.44
C GLN A 5 -72.89 -20.58 -4.91
N TYR A 6 -71.77 -20.07 -4.37
CA TYR A 6 -71.46 -19.48 -3.04
C TYR A 6 -72.40 -19.59 -1.82
N PHE A 7 -71.83 -19.79 -0.60
CA PHE A 7 -71.49 -18.73 0.40
C PHE A 7 -71.09 -19.32 1.79
N GLY A 8 -70.13 -18.67 2.48
CA GLY A 8 -69.97 -18.65 3.96
C GLY A 8 -68.89 -19.58 4.55
N CYS A 9 -67.69 -19.17 4.97
CA CYS A 9 -67.23 -18.27 6.06
C CYS A 9 -66.80 -19.02 7.36
N CYS A 10 -65.49 -18.94 7.64
CA CYS A 10 -64.77 -18.88 8.93
C CYS A 10 -64.74 -20.01 9.98
N CYS A 11 -63.49 -20.46 10.22
CA CYS A 11 -62.78 -20.69 11.50
C CYS A 11 -63.00 -21.98 12.33
N ALA A 12 -61.95 -22.82 12.36
CA ALA A 12 -61.29 -23.47 13.52
C ALA A 12 -60.63 -24.79 13.03
N ALA A 13 -59.46 -25.28 13.44
CA ALA A 13 -58.36 -24.80 14.26
C ALA A 13 -57.25 -25.89 14.16
N GLY A 14 -55.99 -25.49 13.96
CA GLY A 14 -54.81 -26.18 14.50
C GLY A 14 -54.37 -27.53 13.90
N SER A 15 -53.37 -27.49 13.00
CA SER A 15 -52.07 -28.14 13.21
C SER A 15 -51.11 -27.72 12.09
N GLU A 16 -50.44 -26.59 12.28
CA GLU A 16 -49.33 -26.14 11.45
C GLU A 16 -48.09 -27.00 11.76
N GLU A 17 -47.85 -28.06 11.00
CA GLU A 17 -46.48 -28.52 10.78
C GLU A 17 -45.86 -27.60 9.73
N GLU A 18 -45.41 -26.44 10.20
CA GLU A 18 -44.56 -25.52 9.45
C GLU A 18 -43.29 -26.26 9.03
N SER A 19 -43.25 -26.60 7.75
CA SER A 19 -42.02 -26.92 7.05
C SER A 19 -41.11 -25.70 7.15
N THR A 20 -40.15 -25.72 8.06
CA THR A 20 -39.13 -24.67 8.16
C THR A 20 -38.44 -24.53 6.80
N PRO A 21 -38.48 -23.36 6.14
CA PRO A 21 -37.68 -23.14 4.95
C PRO A 21 -36.22 -23.20 5.38
N PHE A 22 -35.44 -24.09 4.77
CA PHE A 22 -34.00 -24.11 4.89
C PHE A 22 -33.51 -22.72 4.49
N ALA A 23 -33.18 -21.90 5.49
CA ALA A 23 -32.61 -20.58 5.28
C ALA A 23 -31.33 -20.80 4.48
N ARG A 24 -31.40 -20.52 3.18
CA ARG A 24 -30.19 -20.20 2.41
C ARG A 24 -29.60 -19.01 3.15
N GLU A 25 -28.58 -19.27 3.97
CA GLU A 25 -27.61 -18.24 4.29
C GLU A 25 -27.09 -17.75 2.94
N THR A 26 -27.67 -16.64 2.49
CA THR A 26 -27.10 -15.78 1.48
C THR A 26 -25.70 -15.54 1.97
N ARG A 27 -24.74 -16.24 1.35
CA ARG A 27 -23.31 -16.16 1.59
C ARG A 27 -23.00 -14.69 1.73
N SER A 28 -22.93 -14.22 2.99
CA SER A 28 -22.62 -12.84 3.30
C SER A 28 -21.36 -12.59 2.52
N GLN A 29 -21.41 -11.64 1.58
CA GLN A 29 -20.23 -11.11 0.93
C GLN A 29 -19.35 -10.67 2.08
N LYS A 30 -18.44 -11.57 2.48
CA LYS A 30 -17.59 -11.44 3.65
C LYS A 30 -16.87 -10.14 3.39
N ALA A 31 -17.25 -9.08 4.11
CA ALA A 31 -16.80 -7.73 3.82
C ALA A 31 -15.27 -7.81 3.79
N ILE A 32 -14.71 -7.73 2.59
CA ILE A 32 -13.27 -7.79 2.41
C ILE A 32 -12.77 -6.60 3.20
N LYS A 33 -12.05 -6.85 4.29
CA LYS A 33 -11.42 -5.81 5.08
C LYS A 33 -10.73 -4.88 4.08
N THR A 34 -11.21 -3.65 3.99
CA THR A 34 -10.74 -2.70 2.98
C THR A 34 -9.25 -2.53 3.20
N PHE A 35 -8.45 -2.90 2.20
CA PHE A 35 -7.01 -2.74 2.20
C PHE A 35 -6.70 -1.29 1.80
N ASN A 36 -6.16 -0.52 2.74
CA ASN A 36 -5.98 0.92 2.63
C ASN A 36 -4.49 1.31 2.54
N LYS A 37 -4.23 2.58 2.24
CA LYS A 37 -2.88 3.17 2.28
C LYS A 37 -2.31 3.07 3.70
N GLY A 38 -1.03 2.70 3.82
CA GLY A 38 -0.36 2.40 5.08
C GLY A 38 -0.58 0.99 5.63
N ASP A 39 -1.54 0.21 5.10
CA ASP A 39 -1.75 -1.15 5.59
C ASP A 39 -0.63 -2.09 5.10
N LYS A 40 -0.20 -2.99 5.99
CA LYS A 40 0.67 -4.11 5.59
C LYS A 40 -0.09 -5.11 4.72
N LEU A 41 0.54 -5.49 3.61
CA LEU A 41 0.06 -6.49 2.69
C LEU A 41 0.37 -7.89 3.23
N VAL A 42 -0.67 -8.58 3.68
CA VAL A 42 -0.61 -9.96 4.19
C VAL A 42 -1.32 -10.90 3.23
N MET A 43 -0.55 -11.84 2.68
CA MET A 43 -0.99 -12.82 1.69
C MET A 43 -1.42 -14.11 2.37
N LYS A 44 -2.47 -14.75 1.83
CA LYS A 44 -2.94 -16.06 2.28
C LYS A 44 -2.24 -17.17 1.52
N HIS A 45 -2.05 -18.30 2.17
CA HIS A 45 -1.48 -19.48 1.52
C HIS A 45 -2.47 -20.14 0.56
N VAL A 46 -1.95 -20.57 -0.59
CA VAL A 46 -2.67 -21.36 -1.60
C VAL A 46 -2.15 -22.79 -1.72
N ASN A 47 -1.23 -23.20 -0.83
CA ASN A 47 -0.64 -24.54 -0.76
C ASN A 47 0.05 -24.98 -2.07
N VAL A 48 0.63 -24.02 -2.77
CA VAL A 48 1.47 -24.27 -3.95
C VAL A 48 2.74 -23.44 -3.74
N PRO A 49 3.89 -24.07 -3.38
CA PRO A 49 5.07 -23.35 -2.92
C PRO A 49 5.56 -22.25 -3.86
N SER A 50 5.50 -22.48 -5.18
CA SER A 50 5.90 -21.48 -6.18
C SER A 50 5.01 -20.24 -6.14
N ILE A 51 3.70 -20.41 -5.99
CA ILE A 51 2.71 -19.33 -5.93
C ILE A 51 2.81 -18.60 -4.58
N ASP A 52 2.91 -19.37 -3.48
CA ASP A 52 3.07 -18.83 -2.14
C ASP A 52 4.32 -17.95 -2.03
N ASN A 53 5.44 -18.38 -2.60
CA ASN A 53 6.68 -17.60 -2.63
C ASN A 53 6.53 -16.31 -3.44
N GLN A 54 5.86 -16.34 -4.60
CA GLN A 54 5.62 -15.13 -5.40
C GLN A 54 4.82 -14.09 -4.62
N PHE A 55 3.71 -14.49 -3.98
CA PHE A 55 2.91 -13.57 -3.19
C PHE A 55 3.64 -13.10 -1.93
N ALA A 56 4.42 -13.96 -1.26
CA ALA A 56 5.22 -13.58 -0.11
C ALA A 56 6.26 -12.51 -0.48
N GLU A 57 6.94 -12.66 -1.61
CA GLU A 57 7.93 -11.69 -2.09
C GLU A 57 7.28 -10.35 -2.46
N ILE A 58 6.11 -10.37 -3.12
CA ILE A 58 5.31 -9.15 -3.38
C ILE A 58 4.92 -8.47 -2.06
N GLY A 59 4.45 -9.26 -1.09
CA GLY A 59 4.07 -8.77 0.24
C GLY A 59 5.23 -8.07 0.94
N ASN A 60 6.40 -8.71 0.97
CA ASN A 60 7.60 -8.16 1.61
C ASN A 60 8.04 -6.85 0.96
N LEU A 61 8.21 -6.82 -0.37
CA LEU A 61 8.64 -5.62 -1.07
C LEU A 61 7.64 -4.45 -0.95
N TYR A 62 6.33 -4.75 -0.97
CA TYR A 62 5.32 -3.72 -0.74
C TYR A 62 5.37 -3.19 0.70
N ASN A 63 5.57 -4.06 1.69
CA ASN A 63 5.67 -3.64 3.08
C ASN A 63 6.92 -2.79 3.33
N ASP A 64 8.05 -3.15 2.71
CA ASP A 64 9.27 -2.32 2.73
C ASP A 64 9.00 -0.94 2.11
N GLN A 65 8.25 -0.90 0.99
CA GLN A 65 7.84 0.37 0.37
C GLN A 65 7.01 1.24 1.31
N VAL A 66 6.04 0.65 2.04
CA VAL A 66 5.22 1.35 3.04
C VAL A 66 6.11 1.92 4.15
N GLU A 67 7.03 1.13 4.70
CA GLU A 67 7.92 1.57 5.78
C GLU A 67 8.87 2.70 5.35
N HIS A 68 9.37 2.65 4.11
CA HIS A 68 10.17 3.74 3.54
C HIS A 68 9.35 5.00 3.31
N HIS A 69 8.10 4.88 2.86
CA HIS A 69 7.18 6.00 2.71
C HIS A 69 6.83 6.65 4.05
N GLU A 70 6.51 5.85 5.07
CA GLU A 70 6.30 6.34 6.44
C GLU A 70 7.53 7.08 6.96
N THR A 71 8.72 6.50 6.75
CA THR A 71 9.97 7.17 7.13
C THR A 71 10.14 8.52 6.43
N MET A 72 9.82 8.60 5.13
CA MET A 72 9.90 9.82 4.33
C MET A 72 8.94 10.90 4.88
N THR A 73 7.69 10.54 5.15
CA THR A 73 6.69 11.48 5.69
C THR A 73 7.05 11.97 7.10
N HIS A 74 7.55 11.08 7.96
CA HIS A 74 8.07 11.47 9.27
C HIS A 74 9.24 12.44 9.18
N CYS A 75 10.21 12.20 8.29
CA CYS A 75 11.33 13.12 8.10
C CYS A 75 10.87 14.52 7.67
N ILE A 76 9.86 14.62 6.79
CA ILE A 76 9.30 15.92 6.37
C ILE A 76 8.61 16.61 7.55
N SER A 77 7.86 15.87 8.36
CA SER A 77 7.23 16.40 9.57
C SER A 77 8.25 16.89 10.61
N ASP A 78 9.31 16.11 10.84
CA ASP A 78 10.37 16.47 11.79
C ASP A 78 11.12 17.72 11.31
N LEU A 79 11.39 17.81 10.01
CA LEU A 79 12.00 19.00 9.42
C LEU A 79 11.12 20.24 9.61
N ALA A 80 9.81 20.11 9.37
CA ALA A 80 8.84 21.18 9.56
C ALA A 80 8.80 21.69 11.01
N ASN A 81 8.98 20.80 11.98
CA ASN A 81 9.06 21.16 13.40
C ASN A 81 10.31 22.00 13.71
N ILE A 82 11.49 21.61 13.18
CA ILE A 82 12.76 22.33 13.38
C ILE A 82 12.74 23.70 12.68
N SER A 83 12.16 23.76 11.48
CA SER A 83 12.04 25.00 10.70
C SER A 83 10.86 25.88 11.14
N HIS A 84 10.03 25.42 12.07
CA HIS A 84 8.78 26.06 12.50
C HIS A 84 7.89 26.47 11.31
N SER A 85 7.68 25.52 10.37
CA SER A 85 6.96 25.76 9.12
C SER A 85 5.88 24.72 8.84
N SER A 86 5.20 24.84 7.69
CA SER A 86 4.35 23.77 7.17
C SER A 86 5.18 22.55 6.75
N THR A 87 4.51 21.42 6.52
CA THR A 87 5.09 20.16 6.00
C THR A 87 5.44 20.23 4.51
N ASP A 88 5.64 21.43 3.95
CA ASP A 88 6.13 21.63 2.60
C ASP A 88 7.66 21.67 2.63
N LEU A 89 8.31 20.72 1.95
CA LEU A 89 9.75 20.50 2.05
C LEU A 89 10.56 21.72 1.58
N VAL A 90 10.11 22.39 0.52
CA VAL A 90 10.75 23.61 0.01
C VAL A 90 10.69 24.71 1.05
N THR A 91 9.52 24.92 1.64
CA THR A 91 9.30 25.90 2.71
C THR A 91 10.16 25.58 3.93
N CYS A 92 10.28 24.31 4.33
CA CYS A 92 11.12 23.91 5.45
C CYS A 92 12.58 24.32 5.24
N ILE A 93 13.13 24.03 4.06
CA ILE A 93 14.53 24.32 3.73
C ILE A 93 14.77 25.82 3.63
N GLN A 94 13.86 26.57 3.00
CA GLN A 94 13.95 28.04 2.93
C GLN A 94 13.92 28.68 4.32
N ARG A 95 13.07 28.17 5.22
CA ARG A 95 13.00 28.65 6.60
C ARG A 95 14.26 28.36 7.40
N LEU A 96 14.91 27.21 7.17
CA LEU A 96 16.23 26.94 7.76
C LEU A 96 17.27 27.93 7.23
N GLN A 97 17.28 28.22 5.93
CA GLN A 97 18.17 29.22 5.33
C GLN A 97 17.94 30.63 5.88
N GLU A 98 16.69 31.03 6.12
CA GLU A 98 16.35 32.31 6.75
C GLU A 98 16.77 32.37 8.23
N LYS A 99 16.47 31.32 9.01
CA LYS A 99 16.76 31.23 10.45
C LYS A 99 18.28 31.22 10.71
N TYR A 100 19.05 30.60 9.83
CA TYR A 100 20.49 30.43 9.95
C TYR A 100 21.24 31.16 8.82
N TYR A 101 20.87 32.41 8.55
CA TYR A 101 21.43 33.20 7.44
C TYR A 101 22.95 33.44 7.53
N ASP A 102 23.53 33.36 8.73
CA ASP A 102 24.99 33.45 8.96
C ASP A 102 25.74 32.16 8.56
N TYR A 103 25.02 31.09 8.20
CA TYR A 103 25.56 29.81 7.76
C TYR A 103 25.33 29.63 6.26
N ASP A 104 26.35 29.19 5.50
CA ASP A 104 26.17 28.87 4.08
C ASP A 104 25.53 27.47 3.95
N LEU A 105 24.19 27.47 3.89
CA LEU A 105 23.34 26.30 3.78
C LEU A 105 23.00 25.98 2.33
N LYS A 106 23.41 24.79 1.85
CA LYS A 106 23.11 24.32 0.49
C LYS A 106 22.60 22.89 0.47
N VAL A 107 21.57 22.63 -0.32
CA VAL A 107 21.19 21.26 -0.67
C VAL A 107 22.15 20.77 -1.76
N LEU A 108 22.82 19.65 -1.51
CA LEU A 108 23.61 18.95 -2.51
C LEU A 108 22.83 17.75 -3.01
N MET A 109 22.93 17.48 -4.32
CA MET A 109 22.24 16.38 -4.96
C MET A 109 23.18 15.64 -5.93
N GLU A 110 23.19 14.31 -5.81
CA GLU A 110 24.00 13.39 -6.61
C GLU A 110 23.14 12.19 -7.02
N GLY A 111 22.54 12.29 -8.21
CA GLY A 111 21.53 11.34 -8.67
C GLY A 111 20.31 11.35 -7.74
N TYR A 112 19.98 10.19 -7.16
CA TYR A 112 18.89 10.06 -6.18
C TYR A 112 19.34 10.32 -4.73
N ASN A 113 20.62 10.61 -4.49
CA ASN A 113 21.10 10.96 -3.16
C ASN A 113 21.08 12.48 -2.98
N PHE A 114 20.73 12.94 -1.79
CA PHE A 114 20.77 14.36 -1.44
C PHE A 114 21.15 14.56 0.02
N SER A 115 21.70 15.73 0.33
CA SER A 115 22.13 16.08 1.68
C SER A 115 22.06 17.60 1.89
N LEU A 116 22.00 18.03 3.14
CA LEU A 116 22.16 19.43 3.50
C LEU A 116 23.61 19.68 3.91
N LEU A 117 24.30 20.53 3.16
CA LEU A 117 25.62 21.03 3.48
C LEU A 117 25.50 22.29 4.31
N VAL A 118 26.21 22.32 5.44
CA VAL A 118 26.40 23.51 6.29
C VAL A 118 27.88 23.87 6.19
N LYS A 119 28.23 24.96 5.50
CA LYS A 119 29.60 25.47 5.52
C LYS A 119 29.71 26.55 6.58
N THR A 120 30.58 26.32 7.56
CA THR A 120 30.85 27.27 8.64
C THR A 120 32.24 27.00 9.22
N GLU A 121 32.87 28.05 9.73
CA GLU A 121 34.08 27.95 10.57
C GLU A 121 33.72 27.85 12.07
N ASN A 122 32.45 28.05 12.40
CA ASN A 122 31.90 28.00 13.75
C ASN A 122 31.28 26.63 14.07
N GLU A 123 30.95 26.41 15.34
CA GLU A 123 30.17 25.24 15.76
C GLU A 123 28.78 25.23 15.11
N VAL A 124 28.36 24.07 14.61
CA VAL A 124 27.05 23.92 13.95
C VAL A 124 25.96 23.82 15.03
N PRO A 125 24.91 24.67 15.00
CA PRO A 125 23.78 24.58 15.91
C PRO A 125 23.14 23.19 15.90
N GLU A 126 22.69 22.74 17.06
CA GLU A 126 22.10 21.40 17.23
C GLU A 126 20.91 21.15 16.29
N ASP A 127 20.01 22.12 16.16
CA ASP A 127 18.90 22.09 15.18
C ASP A 127 19.37 21.84 13.74
N LEU A 128 20.51 22.43 13.34
CA LEU A 128 21.09 22.23 12.01
C LEU A 128 21.72 20.85 11.86
N ASN A 129 22.41 20.33 12.87
CA ASN A 129 22.90 18.95 12.87
C ASN A 129 21.73 17.96 12.72
N GLN A 130 20.63 18.18 13.46
CA GLN A 130 19.41 17.38 13.35
C GLN A 130 18.80 17.46 11.95
N ALA A 131 18.70 18.68 11.39
CA ALA A 131 18.20 18.86 10.02
C ALA A 131 19.07 18.12 8.98
N GLN A 132 20.40 18.11 9.14
CA GLN A 132 21.30 17.35 8.27
C GLN A 132 21.04 15.84 8.35
N GLU A 133 20.88 15.29 9.55
CA GLU A 133 20.57 13.85 9.73
C GLU A 133 19.18 13.49 9.22
N ILE A 134 18.18 14.35 9.42
CA ILE A 134 16.83 14.18 8.85
C ILE A 134 16.88 14.15 7.33
N ILE A 135 17.62 15.07 6.69
CA ILE A 135 17.74 15.09 5.23
C ILE A 135 18.51 13.86 4.70
N LYS A 136 19.53 13.38 5.41
CA LYS A 136 20.20 12.11 5.06
C LYS A 136 19.24 10.91 5.17
N LYS A 137 18.43 10.86 6.22
CA LYS A 137 17.43 9.80 6.42
C LYS A 137 16.35 9.86 5.35
N LEU A 138 15.86 11.06 5.03
CA LEU A 138 14.93 11.33 3.94
C LEU A 138 15.50 10.84 2.60
N SER A 139 16.76 11.15 2.31
CA SER A 139 17.45 10.69 1.09
C SER A 139 17.50 9.17 0.97
N ARG A 140 17.88 8.49 2.05
CA ARG A 140 17.91 7.02 2.08
C ARG A 140 16.52 6.43 1.85
N ALA A 141 15.51 6.95 2.53
CA ALA A 141 14.13 6.48 2.41
C ALA A 141 13.58 6.66 0.98
N SER A 142 13.72 7.87 0.40
CA SER A 142 13.28 8.14 -0.98
C SER A 142 14.01 7.26 -1.99
N LYS A 143 15.33 7.07 -1.83
CA LYS A 143 16.13 6.21 -2.72
C LYS A 143 15.68 4.75 -2.66
N LEU A 144 15.51 4.20 -1.46
CA LEU A 144 15.10 2.80 -1.29
C LEU A 144 13.71 2.56 -1.88
N LEU A 145 12.78 3.49 -1.66
CA LEU A 145 11.44 3.46 -2.24
C LEU A 145 11.49 3.38 -3.78
N ILE A 146 12.27 4.25 -4.43
CA ILE A 146 12.40 4.25 -5.90
C ILE A 146 13.14 2.99 -6.41
N SER A 147 14.16 2.52 -5.70
CA SER A 147 15.01 1.41 -6.16
C SER A 147 14.26 0.09 -6.37
N ASN A 148 13.23 -0.17 -5.55
CA ASN A 148 12.45 -1.41 -5.62
C ASN A 148 11.20 -1.30 -6.50
N GLN A 149 10.86 -0.09 -6.96
CA GLN A 149 9.58 0.19 -7.61
C GLN A 149 9.38 -0.61 -8.90
N THR A 150 10.40 -0.64 -9.78
CA THR A 150 10.30 -1.37 -11.04
C THR A 150 10.11 -2.86 -10.83
N ARG A 151 10.87 -3.46 -9.90
CA ARG A 151 10.77 -4.89 -9.57
C ARG A 151 9.40 -5.21 -9.00
N LEU A 152 8.93 -4.44 -8.02
CA LEU A 152 7.62 -4.64 -7.39
C LEU A 152 6.48 -4.52 -8.41
N GLY A 153 6.53 -3.48 -9.25
CA GLY A 153 5.55 -3.25 -10.30
C GLY A 153 5.50 -4.39 -11.33
N GLN A 154 6.65 -4.93 -11.73
CA GLN A 154 6.73 -6.08 -12.64
C GLN A 154 6.16 -7.34 -12.01
N MET A 155 6.47 -7.63 -10.75
CA MET A 155 5.93 -8.80 -10.05
C MET A 155 4.41 -8.72 -9.92
N MET A 156 3.89 -7.58 -9.48
CA MET A 156 2.45 -7.33 -9.39
C MET A 156 1.78 -7.43 -10.76
N PHE A 157 2.39 -6.88 -11.81
CA PHE A 157 1.89 -7.01 -13.17
C PHE A 157 1.78 -8.47 -13.59
N THR A 158 2.86 -9.25 -13.41
CA THR A 158 2.94 -10.66 -13.79
C THR A 158 1.88 -11.52 -13.12
N VAL A 159 1.70 -11.42 -11.79
CA VAL A 159 0.67 -12.23 -11.09
C VAL A 159 -0.76 -11.82 -11.44
N LEU A 160 -0.97 -10.56 -11.87
CA LEU A 160 -2.29 -10.07 -12.28
C LEU A 160 -2.65 -10.41 -13.73
N GLN A 161 -1.71 -10.93 -14.53
CA GLN A 161 -1.99 -11.36 -15.91
C GLN A 161 -3.01 -12.49 -15.94
N LEU A 162 -3.94 -12.42 -16.91
CA LEU A 162 -5.02 -13.40 -17.03
C LEU A 162 -4.49 -14.84 -17.20
N GLN A 163 -3.48 -15.04 -18.04
CA GLN A 163 -2.89 -16.35 -18.25
C GLN A 163 -2.31 -16.91 -16.94
N ASN A 164 -1.55 -16.10 -16.23
CA ASN A 164 -0.96 -16.52 -14.96
C ASN A 164 -2.04 -16.86 -13.92
N LYS A 165 -3.15 -16.10 -13.86
CA LYS A 165 -4.30 -16.44 -13.01
C LYS A 165 -4.89 -17.81 -13.34
N VAL A 166 -5.01 -18.15 -14.62
CA VAL A 166 -5.51 -19.46 -15.07
C VAL A 166 -4.54 -20.56 -14.67
N ASP A 167 -3.25 -20.37 -14.91
CA ASP A 167 -2.19 -21.34 -14.59
C ASP A 167 -2.10 -21.60 -13.08
N MET A 168 -2.21 -20.54 -12.27
CA MET A 168 -2.26 -20.66 -10.81
C MET A 168 -3.47 -21.47 -10.32
N LYS A 169 -4.67 -21.24 -10.89
CA LYS A 169 -5.88 -22.02 -10.54
C LYS A 169 -5.74 -23.49 -10.95
N SER A 170 -5.14 -23.78 -12.10
CA SER A 170 -4.83 -25.15 -12.53
C SER A 170 -3.88 -25.82 -11.54
N SER A 171 -2.78 -25.12 -11.20
CA SER A 171 -1.77 -25.62 -10.26
C SER A 171 -2.35 -25.95 -8.87
N ILE A 172 -3.28 -25.12 -8.36
CA ILE A 172 -3.99 -25.41 -7.10
C ILE A 172 -4.83 -26.69 -7.22
N THR A 173 -5.54 -26.85 -8.35
CA THR A 173 -6.41 -28.02 -8.60
C THR A 173 -5.60 -29.30 -8.74
N GLU A 174 -4.44 -29.23 -9.41
CA GLU A 174 -3.54 -30.37 -9.61
C GLU A 174 -2.81 -30.77 -8.33
N ALA A 175 -2.38 -29.80 -7.52
CA ALA A 175 -1.61 -30.03 -6.30
C ALA A 175 -2.46 -30.51 -5.12
N ASN A 176 -3.79 -30.32 -5.16
CA ASN A 176 -4.68 -30.61 -4.03
C ASN A 176 -5.80 -31.55 -4.48
N THR A 177 -5.91 -32.73 -3.85
CA THR A 177 -6.90 -33.75 -4.24
C THR A 177 -8.28 -33.59 -3.59
N VAL A 178 -8.36 -32.81 -2.50
CA VAL A 178 -9.60 -32.59 -1.74
C VAL A 178 -10.35 -31.39 -2.31
N TYR A 179 -11.55 -31.61 -2.85
CA TYR A 179 -12.36 -30.56 -3.48
C TYR A 179 -12.62 -29.34 -2.58
N LEU A 180 -12.97 -29.57 -1.30
CA LEU A 180 -13.21 -28.47 -0.36
C LEU A 180 -11.95 -27.63 -0.10
N ASP A 181 -10.76 -28.25 -0.13
CA ASP A 181 -9.50 -27.50 -0.07
C ASP A 181 -9.27 -26.72 -1.34
N GLN A 182 -9.50 -27.30 -2.53
CA GLN A 182 -9.40 -26.56 -3.79
C GLN A 182 -10.28 -25.30 -3.78
N VAL A 183 -11.53 -25.39 -3.31
CA VAL A 183 -12.43 -24.23 -3.19
C VAL A 183 -11.84 -23.16 -2.28
N ARG A 184 -11.43 -23.55 -1.06
CA ARG A 184 -10.82 -22.63 -0.08
C ARG A 184 -9.54 -21.96 -0.61
N LEU A 185 -8.68 -22.72 -1.27
CA LEU A 185 -7.40 -22.20 -1.79
C LEU A 185 -7.61 -21.29 -3.00
N ASN A 186 -8.60 -21.58 -3.85
CA ASN A 186 -8.99 -20.68 -4.94
C ASN A 186 -9.59 -19.37 -4.41
N GLU A 187 -10.33 -19.40 -3.31
CA GLU A 187 -10.78 -18.17 -2.62
C GLU A 187 -9.61 -17.37 -2.05
N ASN A 188 -8.61 -18.04 -1.47
CA ASN A 188 -7.38 -17.39 -1.01
C ASN A 188 -6.62 -16.74 -2.17
N LEU A 189 -6.51 -17.42 -3.31
CA LEU A 189 -5.88 -16.87 -4.52
C LEU A 189 -6.61 -15.61 -5.00
N GLU A 190 -7.94 -15.65 -5.08
CA GLU A 190 -8.73 -14.50 -5.51
C GLU A 190 -8.55 -13.30 -4.55
N GLU A 191 -8.54 -13.54 -3.24
CA GLU A 191 -8.27 -12.48 -2.26
C GLU A 191 -6.85 -11.89 -2.43
N ASN A 192 -5.83 -12.73 -2.63
CA ASN A 192 -4.46 -12.27 -2.86
C ASN A 192 -4.35 -11.43 -4.13
N LEU A 193 -4.99 -11.85 -5.22
CA LEU A 193 -5.03 -11.10 -6.49
C LEU A 193 -5.70 -9.73 -6.30
N GLN A 194 -6.83 -9.67 -5.58
CA GLN A 194 -7.53 -8.41 -5.31
C GLN A 194 -6.69 -7.46 -4.46
N LYS A 195 -6.06 -7.96 -3.39
CA LYS A 195 -5.13 -7.17 -2.58
C LYS A 195 -3.92 -6.71 -3.38
N THR A 196 -3.41 -7.56 -4.27
CA THR A 196 -2.26 -7.23 -5.13
C THR A 196 -2.60 -6.13 -6.13
N ASP A 197 -3.80 -6.15 -6.73
CA ASP A 197 -4.25 -5.08 -7.61
C ASP A 197 -4.39 -3.75 -6.86
N LYS A 198 -4.94 -3.79 -5.64
CA LYS A 198 -5.04 -2.59 -4.80
C LYS A 198 -3.66 -2.09 -4.35
N ALA A 199 -2.76 -2.97 -3.95
CA ALA A 199 -1.38 -2.65 -3.61
C ALA A 199 -0.65 -1.99 -4.78
N ARG A 200 -0.88 -2.47 -6.01
CA ARG A 200 -0.33 -1.89 -7.24
C ARG A 200 -0.79 -0.45 -7.47
N GLN A 201 -2.05 -0.12 -7.15
CA GLN A 201 -2.55 1.26 -7.24
C GLN A 201 -1.87 2.15 -6.20
N LEU A 202 -1.83 1.71 -4.94
CA LEU A 202 -1.21 2.45 -3.84
C LEU A 202 0.31 2.63 -4.04
N SER A 203 0.98 1.64 -4.62
CA SER A 203 2.42 1.68 -4.93
C SER A 203 2.77 2.81 -5.90
N LYS A 204 1.88 3.14 -6.84
CA LYS A 204 2.06 4.31 -7.72
C LYS A 204 1.98 5.62 -6.97
N GLU A 205 1.07 5.74 -6.01
CA GLU A 205 0.96 6.95 -5.18
C GLU A 205 2.24 7.16 -4.35
N TYR A 206 2.78 6.09 -3.75
CA TYR A 206 4.06 6.18 -3.01
C TYR A 206 5.21 6.61 -3.92
N GLU A 207 5.27 6.09 -5.15
CA GLU A 207 6.25 6.49 -6.15
C GLU A 207 6.10 7.97 -6.54
N GLU A 208 4.88 8.43 -6.80
CA GLU A 208 4.60 9.83 -7.15
C GLU A 208 5.06 10.80 -6.05
N GLU A 209 4.79 10.45 -4.79
CA GLU A 209 5.19 11.23 -3.62
C GLU A 209 6.71 11.24 -3.42
N ALA A 210 7.40 10.11 -3.58
CA ALA A 210 8.85 10.06 -3.51
C ALA A 210 9.51 10.86 -4.65
N ASN A 211 8.99 10.75 -5.86
CA ASN A 211 9.45 11.54 -6.99
C ASN A 211 9.18 13.04 -6.79
N LYS A 212 8.10 13.42 -6.10
CA LYS A 212 7.84 14.81 -5.74
C LYS A 212 8.96 15.35 -4.83
N VAL A 213 9.33 14.64 -3.77
CA VAL A 213 10.43 15.00 -2.86
C VAL A 213 11.74 15.20 -3.65
N ILE A 214 12.07 14.23 -4.51
CA ILE A 214 13.28 14.25 -5.34
C ILE A 214 13.30 15.48 -6.27
N ARG A 215 12.18 15.79 -6.94
CA ARG A 215 12.08 16.97 -7.83
C ARG A 215 12.17 18.29 -7.07
N GLU A 216 11.54 18.39 -5.91
CA GLU A 216 11.60 19.58 -5.06
C GLU A 216 13.04 19.87 -4.62
N LEU A 217 13.77 18.84 -4.20
CA LEU A 217 15.16 18.99 -3.78
C LEU A 217 16.11 19.30 -4.93
N ALA A 218 15.89 18.74 -6.12
CA ALA A 218 16.65 19.12 -7.31
C ALA A 218 16.47 20.60 -7.66
N LYS A 219 15.23 21.09 -7.57
CA LYS A 219 14.93 22.50 -7.79
C LYS A 219 15.69 23.40 -6.79
N ILE A 220 15.76 22.99 -5.53
CA ILE A 220 16.48 23.74 -4.48
C ILE A 220 18.00 23.66 -4.69
N SER A 221 18.52 22.50 -5.07
CA SER A 221 19.96 22.30 -5.30
C SER A 221 20.46 22.91 -6.61
N GLY A 222 19.56 23.35 -7.49
CA GLY A 222 19.87 23.79 -8.85
C GLY A 222 20.33 22.65 -9.77
N ALA A 223 20.08 21.40 -9.38
CA ALA A 223 20.38 20.24 -10.22
C ALA A 223 19.29 20.09 -11.29
N ALA A 224 19.70 19.91 -12.55
CA ALA A 224 18.78 19.53 -13.62
C ALA A 224 18.52 18.01 -13.56
N PHE A 225 17.26 17.62 -13.75
CA PHE A 225 16.82 16.24 -13.97
C PHE A 225 16.68 15.95 -15.45
#